data_AF-A0A1H4LAI0-F1
#
_entry.id   AF-A0A1H4LAI0-F1
#
_cell.length_a   1.000
_cell.length_b   1.000
_cell.length_c   1.000
_cell.angle_alpha   90.00
_cell.angle_beta   90.00
_cell.angle_gamma   90.00
#
_symmetry.space_group_name_H-M   'P 1'
#
loop_
_entity.id
_entity.type
_entity.pdbx_description
1 polymer ?
#
loop_
_entity_poly.entity_id
_entity_poly.type
_entity_poly.pdbx_seq_one_letter_code
_entity_poly.pdbx_strand_id
1 'polypeptide(L)'
;MSRPLLFLDVDGPLNPYAAKPTRRPDGYTTLRVPRDNGDFQDHQELSFRRGPLRVWLNPAHGQALLKLGYELCWATTWMADANRWIGPVIGLPELPFVDFGDRLFQDRPDGVH
;
A
#
# COMPACT_ATOMS: atom_id res chain seq x y z
N MET A 1 25.66 9.35 11.22
CA MET A 1 24.46 10.21 11.25
C MET A 1 23.26 9.30 11.07
N SER A 2 22.16 9.52 11.80
CA SER A 2 20.90 8.80 11.56
C SER A 2 20.34 9.20 10.20
N ARG A 3 19.75 8.24 9.48
CA ARG A 3 19.08 8.53 8.21
C ARG A 3 17.71 9.16 8.50
N PRO A 4 17.21 10.08 7.66
CA PRO A 4 15.84 10.56 7.78
C PRO A 4 14.84 9.41 7.53
N LEU A 5 13.68 9.48 8.18
CA LEU A 5 12.58 8.53 8.02
C LEU A 5 11.67 8.95 6.84
N LEU A 6 11.34 8.01 5.97
CA LEU A 6 10.36 8.16 4.90
C LEU A 6 9.16 7.24 5.16
N PHE A 7 8.01 7.84 5.40
CA PHE A 7 6.73 7.13 5.45
C PHE A 7 6.24 6.86 4.02
N LEU A 8 5.96 5.60 3.73
CA LEU A 8 5.65 5.10 2.40
C LEU A 8 4.22 4.59 2.35
N ASP A 9 3.40 5.22 1.53
CA ASP A 9 2.04 4.77 1.23
C ASP A 9 2.00 3.95 -0.08
N VAL A 10 0.95 3.13 -0.23
CA VAL A 10 0.70 2.29 -1.41
C VAL A 10 -0.16 3.03 -2.42
N ASP A 11 -1.34 3.50 -2.02
CA ASP A 11 -2.35 4.03 -2.95
C ASP A 11 -2.11 5.51 -3.28
N GLY A 12 -1.60 5.77 -4.47
CA GLY A 12 -1.13 7.07 -4.94
C GLY A 12 0.35 7.03 -5.28
N PRO A 13 1.26 6.90 -4.30
CA PRO A 13 2.70 6.90 -4.56
C PRO A 13 3.21 5.67 -5.33
N LEU A 14 2.77 4.46 -4.95
CA LEU A 14 3.24 3.22 -5.57
C LEU A 14 2.23 2.67 -6.59
N ASN A 15 0.98 2.56 -6.17
CA ASN A 15 -0.17 2.21 -6.98
C ASN A 15 -0.78 3.49 -7.56
N PRO A 16 -0.68 3.74 -8.88
CA PRO A 16 -1.05 5.04 -9.44
C PRO A 16 -2.50 5.44 -9.17
N TYR A 17 -2.69 6.58 -8.51
CA TYR A 17 -4.01 7.18 -8.31
C TYR A 17 -4.64 7.62 -9.64
N ALA A 18 -5.96 7.47 -9.77
CA ALA A 18 -6.75 7.86 -10.94
C ALA A 18 -6.29 7.28 -12.29
N ALA A 19 -5.45 6.24 -12.30
CA ALA A 19 -5.12 5.55 -13.53
C ALA A 19 -6.37 4.92 -14.14
N LYS A 20 -6.48 4.96 -15.48
CA LYS A 20 -7.64 4.39 -16.18
C LYS A 20 -7.81 2.92 -15.72
N PRO A 21 -9.03 2.45 -15.43
CA PRO A 21 -9.26 1.08 -14.95
C PRO A 21 -8.72 0.02 -15.92
N THR A 22 -8.60 0.39 -17.19
CA THR A 22 -8.03 -0.37 -18.31
C THR A 22 -6.71 0.26 -18.72
N ARG A 23 -5.76 -0.58 -19.15
CA ARG A 23 -4.39 -0.21 -19.58
C ARG A 23 -3.46 0.20 -18.42
N ARG A 24 -2.87 -0.83 -17.81
CA ARG A 24 -1.74 -0.73 -16.88
C ARG A 24 -0.61 0.11 -17.51
N PRO A 25 0.01 1.06 -16.77
CA PRO A 25 1.16 1.81 -17.28
C PRO A 25 2.35 0.92 -17.61
N ASP A 26 3.22 1.39 -18.51
CA ASP A 26 4.41 0.64 -18.92
C ASP A 26 5.37 0.44 -17.74
N GLY A 27 5.97 -0.75 -17.64
CA GLY A 27 6.85 -1.14 -16.54
C GLY A 27 6.16 -1.59 -15.25
N TYR A 28 4.84 -1.39 -15.12
CA TYR A 28 4.10 -1.89 -13.95
C TYR A 28 3.73 -3.36 -14.13
N THR A 29 3.59 -4.10 -13.04
CA THR A 29 2.97 -5.43 -12.94
C THR A 29 1.57 -5.33 -12.33
N THR A 30 0.76 -6.39 -12.45
CA THR A 30 -0.55 -6.48 -11.79
C THR A 30 -0.48 -7.50 -10.66
N LEU A 31 -0.73 -7.03 -9.44
CA LEU A 31 -0.98 -7.87 -8.28
C LEU A 31 -2.50 -7.98 -8.08
N ARG A 32 -2.98 -9.19 -7.79
CA ARG A 32 -4.36 -9.48 -7.41
C ARG A 32 -4.34 -10.06 -6.00
N VAL A 33 -4.79 -9.28 -5.03
CA VAL A 33 -4.84 -9.70 -3.63
C VAL A 33 -6.24 -10.22 -3.32
N PRO A 34 -6.40 -11.47 -2.87
CA PRO A 34 -7.68 -11.98 -2.41
C PRO A 34 -8.26 -11.07 -1.32
N ARG A 35 -9.54 -10.75 -1.44
CA ARG A 35 -10.32 -10.13 -0.37
C ARG A 35 -11.08 -11.26 0.32
N ASP A 36 -10.38 -12.11 1.07
CA ASP A 36 -11.10 -13.05 1.94
C ASP A 36 -11.69 -12.26 3.12
N ASN A 37 -12.92 -12.62 3.53
CA ASN A 37 -13.78 -11.91 4.49
C ASN A 37 -13.23 -11.87 5.94
N GLY A 38 -11.92 -11.74 6.17
CA GLY A 38 -11.36 -11.82 7.52
C GLY A 38 -9.94 -11.32 7.77
N ASP A 39 -9.10 -11.08 6.74
CA ASP A 39 -7.72 -10.59 6.95
C ASP A 39 -7.59 -9.06 6.79
N PHE A 40 -8.34 -8.46 5.87
CA PHE A 40 -8.55 -7.02 5.88
C PHE A 40 -9.68 -6.77 6.86
N GLN A 41 -9.40 -6.13 8.01
CA GLN A 41 -10.42 -5.80 9.00
C GLN A 41 -11.65 -5.24 8.28
N ASP A 42 -12.78 -5.89 8.53
CA ASP A 42 -13.97 -5.84 7.70
C ASP A 42 -14.64 -4.47 7.87
N HIS A 43 -14.50 -3.59 6.88
CA HIS A 43 -15.17 -2.27 6.88
C HIS A 43 -16.09 -2.16 5.67
N GLN A 44 -17.37 -2.16 6.01
CA GLN A 44 -18.55 -2.55 5.25
C GLN A 44 -18.88 -1.65 4.04
N GLU A 45 -18.16 -0.55 3.80
CA GLU A 45 -18.50 0.44 2.77
C GLU A 45 -17.84 0.23 1.39
N LEU A 46 -16.75 -0.55 1.29
CA LEU A 46 -16.10 -0.88 0.00
C LEU A 46 -16.58 -2.21 -0.60
N SER A 47 -17.66 -2.77 -0.06
CA SER A 47 -18.23 -4.09 -0.35
C SER A 47 -18.92 -4.21 -1.73
N PHE A 48 -18.94 -3.15 -2.54
CA PHE A 48 -19.55 -3.16 -3.87
C PHE A 48 -18.75 -3.90 -4.96
N ARG A 49 -17.56 -4.45 -4.66
CA ARG A 49 -16.75 -5.20 -5.64
C ARG A 49 -16.38 -6.57 -5.11
N ARG A 50 -17.15 -7.59 -5.52
CA ARG A 50 -17.00 -9.03 -5.21
C ARG A 50 -15.75 -9.69 -5.84
N GLY A 51 -14.65 -8.97 -6.02
CA GLY A 51 -13.45 -9.46 -6.71
C GLY A 51 -12.16 -9.11 -5.97
N PRO A 52 -11.05 -9.78 -6.32
CA PRO A 52 -9.75 -9.50 -5.71
C PRO A 52 -9.36 -8.03 -5.93
N LEU A 53 -8.70 -7.46 -4.93
CA LEU A 53 -8.14 -6.11 -5.02
C LEU A 53 -7.03 -6.12 -6.07
N ARG A 54 -7.11 -5.20 -7.03
CA ARG A 54 -6.10 -5.06 -8.09
C ARG A 54 -5.18 -3.89 -7.76
N VAL A 55 -3.89 -4.17 -7.71
CA VAL A 55 -2.83 -3.17 -7.47
C VAL A 55 -1.85 -3.20 -8.64
N TRP A 56 -1.40 -2.04 -9.10
CA TRP A 56 -0.32 -1.92 -10.06
C TRP A 56 0.96 -1.47 -9.38
N LEU A 57 2.04 -2.21 -9.58
CA LEU A 57 3.33 -1.94 -8.93
C LEU A 57 4.45 -1.97 -9.96
N ASN A 58 5.41 -1.06 -9.89
CA ASN A 58 6.59 -1.10 -10.75
C ASN A 58 7.77 -1.73 -9.96
N PRO A 59 8.29 -2.90 -10.36
CA PRO A 59 9.41 -3.54 -9.67
C PRO A 59 10.67 -2.68 -9.53
N ALA A 60 10.86 -1.70 -10.43
CA ALA A 60 11.99 -0.79 -10.35
C ALA A 60 11.92 0.19 -9.15
N HIS A 61 10.72 0.41 -8.58
CA HIS A 61 10.54 1.39 -7.51
C HIS A 61 11.26 1.01 -6.20
N GLY A 62 11.33 -0.28 -5.82
CA GLY A 62 12.01 -0.65 -4.57
C GLY A 62 13.50 -0.35 -4.61
N GLN A 63 14.18 -0.66 -5.73
CA GLN A 63 15.58 -0.29 -5.92
C GLN A 63 15.79 1.23 -5.95
N ALA A 64 14.85 2.00 -6.50
CA ALA A 64 14.90 3.45 -6.46
C ALA A 64 14.77 3.98 -5.02
N LEU A 65 13.81 3.46 -4.24
CA LEU A 65 13.58 3.83 -2.85
C LEU A 65 14.79 3.53 -1.95
N LEU A 66 15.39 2.35 -2.08
CA LEU A 66 16.55 1.94 -1.28
C LEU A 66 17.79 2.83 -1.52
N LYS A 67 17.89 3.46 -2.69
CA LYS A 67 18.98 4.38 -3.04
C LYS A 67 18.81 5.79 -2.47
N LEU A 68 17.62 6.15 -1.97
CA LEU A 68 17.35 7.53 -1.55
C LEU A 68 18.12 7.97 -0.30
N GLY A 69 18.64 7.04 0.52
CA GLY A 69 19.32 7.43 1.75
C GLY A 69 18.46 7.43 3.01
N TYR A 70 17.22 6.94 2.96
CA TYR A 70 16.24 6.99 4.05
C TYR A 70 16.12 5.65 4.79
N GLU A 71 15.64 5.72 6.02
CA GLU A 71 14.95 4.61 6.67
C GLU A 71 13.50 4.59 6.16
N LEU A 72 13.02 3.44 5.71
CA LEU A 72 11.68 3.30 5.13
C LEU A 72 10.72 2.70 6.17
N CYS A 73 9.50 3.23 6.24
CA CYS A 73 8.43 2.70 7.08
C CYS A 73 7.12 2.74 6.31
N TRP A 74 6.36 1.64 6.30
CA TRP A 74 5.03 1.62 5.71
C TRP A 74 4.09 2.52 6.52
N ALA A 75 3.38 3.41 5.83
CA ALA A 75 2.32 4.23 6.39
C ALA A 75 1.14 4.21 5.41
N THR A 76 0.46 3.07 5.40
CA THR A 76 -0.60 2.75 4.44
C THR A 76 -1.69 1.96 5.15
N THR A 77 -2.91 1.98 4.60
CA THR A 77 -4.04 1.17 5.11
C THR A 77 -3.78 -0.33 5.07
N TRP A 78 -2.79 -0.78 4.30
CA TRP A 78 -2.32 -2.17 4.28
C TRP A 78 -1.58 -2.57 5.56
N MET A 79 -1.00 -1.64 6.32
CA MET A 79 -0.24 -1.94 7.53
C MET A 79 0.80 -3.07 7.30
N ALA A 80 0.81 -4.11 8.14
CA ALA A 80 1.70 -5.27 8.01
C ALA A 80 1.52 -6.04 6.69
N ASP A 81 0.32 -6.03 6.10
CA ASP A 81 0.04 -6.71 4.82
C ASP A 81 0.83 -6.09 3.66
N ALA A 82 1.35 -4.87 3.79
CA ALA A 82 2.28 -4.31 2.82
C ALA A 82 3.56 -5.17 2.69
N ASN A 83 4.08 -5.72 3.79
CA ASN A 83 5.21 -6.65 3.75
C ASN A 83 4.85 -8.00 3.11
N ARG A 84 3.60 -8.44 3.27
CA ARG A 84 3.10 -9.70 2.71
C ARG A 84 2.89 -9.61 1.19
N TRP A 85 2.27 -8.52 0.73
CA TRP A 85 1.76 -8.42 -0.64
C TRP A 85 2.53 -7.45 -1.53
N ILE A 86 3.01 -6.32 -0.99
CA ILE A 86 3.57 -5.22 -1.79
C ILE A 86 5.09 -5.32 -1.85
N GLY A 87 5.76 -5.41 -0.70
CA GLY A 87 7.22 -5.44 -0.58
C GLY A 87 7.91 -6.43 -1.52
N PRO A 88 7.50 -7.71 -1.56
CA PRO A 88 8.10 -8.72 -2.43
C PRO A 88 7.99 -8.38 -3.92
N VAL A 89 6.91 -7.72 -4.35
CA VAL A 89 6.68 -7.38 -5.77
C VAL A 89 7.62 -6.28 -6.25
N ILE A 90 7.96 -5.33 -5.36
CA ILE A 90 8.88 -4.24 -5.68
C ILE A 90 10.31 -4.46 -5.17
N GLY A 91 10.59 -5.62 -4.56
CA GLY A 91 11.92 -5.99 -4.07
C GLY A 91 12.37 -5.20 -2.84
N LEU A 92 11.44 -4.74 -2.01
CA LEU A 92 11.76 -4.19 -0.70
C LEU A 92 11.93 -5.31 0.33
N PRO A 93 12.84 -5.17 1.31
CA PRO A 93 12.89 -6.06 2.46
C PRO A 93 11.63 -5.85 3.32
N GLU A 94 11.49 -6.66 4.37
CA GLU A 94 10.52 -6.37 5.42
C GLU A 94 10.84 -5.02 6.07
N LEU A 95 9.85 -4.15 6.16
CA LEU A 95 9.96 -2.81 6.75
C LEU A 95 9.08 -2.69 8.00
N PRO A 96 9.43 -1.80 8.95
CA PRO A 96 8.49 -1.39 9.97
C PRO A 96 7.23 -0.76 9.33
N PHE A 97 6.12 -0.77 10.06
CA PHE A 97 4.87 -0.16 9.62
C PHE A 97 4.22 0.62 10.77
N VAL A 98 3.43 1.62 10.42
CA VAL A 98 2.55 2.31 11.35
C VAL A 98 1.33 1.43 11.60
N ASP A 99 1.16 0.99 12.83
CA ASP A 99 -0.06 0.32 13.28
C ASP A 99 -1.13 1.38 13.61
N PHE A 100 -2.16 1.43 12.78
CA PHE A 100 -3.29 2.34 12.96
C PHE A 100 -4.36 1.76 13.89
N GLY A 101 -4.26 0.48 14.27
CA GLY A 101 -5.25 -0.26 15.06
C GLY A 101 -6.67 -0.07 14.54
N ASP A 102 -7.63 -0.09 15.46
CA ASP A 102 -9.07 0.07 15.14
C ASP A 102 -9.46 1.51 14.75
N ARG A 103 -8.50 2.43 14.62
CA ARG A 103 -8.74 3.86 14.32
C ARG A 103 -8.63 4.22 12.85
N LEU A 104 -8.15 3.31 12.02
CA LEU A 104 -7.86 3.57 10.61
C LEU A 104 -9.07 4.11 9.82
N PHE A 105 -10.28 3.68 10.19
CA PHE A 105 -11.53 4.07 9.54
C PHE A 105 -12.51 4.75 10.50
N GLN A 106 -12.03 5.22 11.65
CA GLN A 106 -12.88 5.99 12.55
C GLN A 106 -13.11 7.37 11.94
N ASP A 107 -14.39 7.69 11.69
CA ASP A 107 -14.79 9.03 11.28
C ASP A 107 -14.33 10.05 12.31
N ARG A 108 -13.54 11.01 11.84
CA ARG A 108 -13.10 12.11 12.68
C ARG A 108 -14.08 13.26 12.56
N PRO A 109 -14.43 13.95 13.67
CA PRO A 109 -15.36 15.07 13.66
C PRO A 109 -14.91 16.26 12.78
N ASP A 110 -13.61 16.33 12.47
CA ASP A 110 -13.00 17.36 11.63
C ASP A 110 -13.11 17.06 10.12
N GLY A 111 -13.69 15.92 9.74
CA GLY A 111 -13.88 15.51 8.35
C GLY A 111 -12.58 15.09 7.65
N VAL A 112 -11.49 14.89 8.40
CA VAL A 112 -10.23 14.39 7.86
C VAL A 112 -10.18 12.88 8.03
N HIS A 113 -10.33 12.15 6.91
CA HIS A 113 -10.10 10.71 6.83
C HIS A 113 -8.59 10.42 6.70
#